data_AF-A0A812I6H4-F1
#
_entry.id   AF-A0A812I6H4-F1
#
_cell.length_a   1.000
_cell.length_b   1.000
_cell.length_c   1.000
_cell.angle_alpha   90.00
_cell.angle_beta   90.00
_cell.angle_gamma   90.00
#
_symmetry.space_group_name_H-M   'P 1'
#
loop_
_entity.id
_entity.type
_entity.pdbx_description
1 polymer ?
#
loop_
_entity_poly.entity_id
_entity_poly.type
_entity_poly.pdbx_seq_one_letter_code
_entity_poly.pdbx_strand_id
1 'polypeptide(L)'
;WFAIWLENVERAVAEGAELEVYFFKGRVGKGKAEHFLTAGKERLRCEAISEQKEAFMKSQEFLAIKSDLEHLQREPRGDSTSQYSRELQRLFFASLSEEDRSFMEASEGLGDSQKAEVAWLDWKGHRYTEVDVSTWLVDEQTSAP
;
A
#
# COMPACT_ATOMS: atom_id res chain seq x y z
N TRP A 1 13.49 2.72 -16.35
CA TRP A 1 12.05 2.45 -16.49
C TRP A 1 11.23 3.73 -16.28
N PHE A 2 11.41 4.47 -15.18
CA PHE A 2 10.61 5.68 -14.87
C PHE A 2 10.68 6.75 -15.98
N ALA A 3 11.87 7.02 -16.54
CA ALA A 3 12.00 7.95 -17.67
C ALA A 3 11.14 7.58 -18.89
N ILE A 4 11.07 6.29 -19.22
CA ILE A 4 10.25 5.78 -20.33
C ILE A 4 8.76 5.90 -19.98
N TRP A 5 8.39 5.64 -18.73
CA TRP A 5 7.03 5.84 -18.25
C TRP A 5 6.60 7.31 -18.40
N LEU A 6 7.46 8.26 -18.00
CA LEU A 6 7.21 9.70 -18.15
C LEU A 6 6.96 10.09 -19.61
N GLU A 7 7.82 9.64 -20.54
CA GLU A 7 7.66 9.91 -21.96
C GLU A 7 6.34 9.37 -22.52
N ASN A 8 5.93 8.18 -22.08
CA ASN A 8 4.66 7.58 -22.50
C ASN A 8 3.45 8.37 -21.96
N VAL A 9 3.50 8.85 -20.72
CA VAL A 9 2.43 9.66 -20.14
C VAL A 9 2.32 11.00 -20.85
N GLU A 10 3.43 11.71 -21.07
CA GLU A 10 3.43 12.98 -21.80
C GLU A 10 2.86 12.83 -23.21
N ARG A 11 3.22 11.75 -23.92
CA ARG A 11 2.64 11.44 -25.24
C ARG A 11 1.13 11.18 -25.14
N ALA A 12 0.68 10.38 -24.18
CA ALA A 12 -0.73 10.08 -23.99
C ALA A 12 -1.55 11.36 -23.73
N VAL A 13 -1.03 12.26 -22.89
CA VAL A 13 -1.66 13.56 -22.61
C VAL A 13 -1.68 14.44 -23.87
N ALA A 14 -0.58 14.48 -24.64
CA ALA A 14 -0.51 15.24 -25.89
C ALA A 14 -1.51 14.74 -26.95
N GLU A 15 -1.81 13.44 -26.95
CA GLU A 15 -2.80 12.80 -27.82
C GLU A 15 -4.25 12.92 -27.28
N GLY A 16 -4.44 13.52 -26.10
CA GLY A 16 -5.75 13.71 -25.48
C GLY A 16 -6.33 12.46 -24.81
N ALA A 17 -5.49 11.48 -24.48
CA ALA A 17 -5.91 10.30 -23.74
C ALA A 17 -6.30 10.66 -22.29
N GLU A 18 -7.31 9.96 -21.76
CA GLU A 18 -7.68 10.05 -20.36
C GLU A 18 -6.78 9.16 -19.51
N LEU A 19 -6.25 9.71 -18.41
CA LEU A 19 -5.43 8.98 -17.46
C LEU A 19 -6.30 8.45 -16.31
N GLU A 20 -6.03 7.24 -15.86
CA GLU A 20 -6.70 6.61 -14.73
C GLU A 20 -5.67 6.16 -13.68
N VAL A 21 -5.97 6.40 -12.40
CA VAL A 21 -5.18 5.95 -11.26
C VAL A 21 -6.03 5.00 -10.43
N TYR A 22 -5.57 3.76 -10.34
CA TYR A 22 -6.26 2.69 -9.63
C TYR A 22 -5.79 2.60 -8.18
N PHE A 23 -6.72 2.69 -7.23
CA PHE A 23 -6.48 2.59 -5.80
C PHE A 23 -6.92 1.25 -5.26
N PHE A 24 -6.27 0.78 -4.19
CA PHE A 24 -6.72 -0.40 -3.46
C PHE A 24 -8.16 -0.26 -2.94
N LYS A 25 -8.82 -1.39 -2.70
CA LYS A 25 -10.23 -1.47 -2.28
C LYS A 25 -10.54 -0.52 -1.13
N GLY A 26 -11.44 0.44 -1.35
CA GLY A 26 -11.89 1.42 -0.35
C GLY A 26 -10.83 2.47 0.01
N ARG A 27 -9.80 2.66 -0.83
CA ARG A 27 -8.66 3.55 -0.57
C ARG A 27 -8.52 4.68 -1.59
N VAL A 28 -9.52 4.96 -2.42
CA VAL A 28 -9.56 6.16 -3.27
C VAL A 28 -9.22 7.41 -2.45
N GLY A 29 -8.36 8.26 -2.98
CA GLY A 29 -7.84 9.46 -2.33
C GLY A 29 -6.81 9.23 -1.21
N LYS A 30 -6.45 7.99 -0.87
CA LYS A 30 -5.49 7.66 0.21
C LYS A 30 -4.18 7.10 -0.33
N GLY A 31 -3.12 7.19 0.47
CA GLY A 31 -1.82 6.60 0.13
C GLY A 31 -1.01 7.38 -0.90
N LYS A 32 -1.46 8.57 -1.34
CA LYS A 32 -0.65 9.48 -2.17
C LYS A 32 0.52 10.02 -1.36
N ALA A 33 1.65 10.27 -2.03
CA ALA A 33 2.70 11.07 -1.43
C ALA A 33 2.26 12.53 -1.32
N GLU A 34 2.74 13.24 -0.31
CA GLU A 34 2.39 14.65 -0.11
C GLU A 34 2.87 15.51 -1.29
N HIS A 35 4.07 15.24 -1.77
CA HIS A 35 4.67 15.95 -2.90
C HIS A 35 5.69 15.06 -3.64
N PHE A 36 5.88 15.31 -4.94
CA PHE A 36 6.83 14.54 -5.75
C PHE A 36 8.25 14.55 -5.17
N LEU A 37 8.68 15.70 -4.63
CA LEU A 37 9.99 15.88 -4.02
C LEU A 37 10.16 15.18 -2.65
N THR A 38 9.05 14.84 -1.96
CA THR A 38 9.06 14.18 -0.65
C THR A 38 8.76 12.69 -0.72
N ALA A 39 8.21 12.21 -1.84
CA ALA A 39 7.84 10.81 -2.05
C ALA A 39 8.97 9.82 -1.67
N GLY A 40 10.23 10.15 -2.00
CA GLY A 40 11.38 9.34 -1.61
C GLY A 40 11.63 9.30 -0.09
N LYS A 41 11.43 10.42 0.61
CA LYS A 41 11.58 10.48 2.09
C LYS A 41 10.47 9.73 2.80
N GLU A 42 9.24 9.86 2.31
CA GLU A 42 8.08 9.13 2.85
C GLU A 42 8.27 7.62 2.69
N ARG A 43 8.81 7.18 1.56
CA ARG A 43 9.19 5.79 1.33
C ARG A 43 10.26 5.30 2.31
N LEU A 44 11.34 6.08 2.50
CA LEU A 44 12.39 5.73 3.46
C LEU A 44 11.84 5.62 4.89
N ARG A 45 10.86 6.45 5.26
CA ARG A 45 10.18 6.33 6.56
C ARG A 45 9.37 5.03 6.65
N CYS A 46 8.61 4.66 5.62
CA CYS A 46 7.88 3.39 5.57
C CYS A 46 8.84 2.19 5.71
N GLU A 47 9.99 2.24 5.04
CA GLU A 47 11.03 1.20 5.13
C GLU A 47 11.63 1.13 6.53
N ALA A 48 12.00 2.26 7.12
CA ALA A 48 12.53 2.33 8.48
C ALA A 48 11.54 1.80 9.53
N ILE A 49 10.23 2.06 9.36
CA ILE A 49 9.20 1.46 10.20
C ILE A 49 9.12 -0.05 9.95
N SER A 50 9.10 -0.48 8.69
CA SER A 50 8.99 -1.90 8.33
C SER A 50 10.18 -2.74 8.82
N GLU A 51 11.37 -2.18 8.89
CA GLU A 51 12.57 -2.82 9.46
C GLU A 51 12.40 -3.15 10.95
N GLN A 52 11.56 -2.41 11.68
CA GLN A 52 11.26 -2.70 13.09
C GLN A 52 10.48 -4.01 13.26
N LYS A 53 9.88 -4.54 12.19
CA LYS A 53 9.10 -5.79 12.23
C LYS A 53 9.93 -6.97 12.70
N GLU A 54 11.21 -7.05 12.29
CA GLU A 54 12.13 -8.10 12.76
C GLU A 54 12.44 -7.99 14.25
N ALA A 55 12.50 -6.76 14.78
CA ALA A 55 12.67 -6.53 16.21
C ALA A 55 11.40 -6.89 16.99
N PHE A 56 10.23 -6.51 16.46
CA PHE A 56 8.92 -6.90 17.00
C PHE A 56 8.78 -8.43 17.10
N MET A 57 9.15 -9.16 16.05
CA MET A 57 9.08 -10.63 16.05
C MET A 57 10.03 -11.31 17.07
N LYS A 58 10.97 -10.57 17.64
CA LYS A 58 11.88 -11.02 18.72
C LYS A 58 11.45 -10.52 20.11
N SER A 59 10.42 -9.70 20.19
CA SER A 59 9.95 -9.11 21.45
C SER A 59 9.23 -10.14 22.33
N GLN A 60 9.18 -9.89 23.63
CA GLN A 60 8.47 -10.79 24.57
C GLN A 60 6.97 -10.79 24.30
N GLU A 61 6.40 -9.65 23.90
CA GLU A 61 4.99 -9.54 23.56
C GLU A 61 4.62 -10.44 22.38
N PHE A 62 5.45 -10.48 21.33
CA PHE A 62 5.22 -11.36 20.19
C PHE A 62 5.43 -12.83 20.56
N LEU A 63 6.49 -13.16 21.31
CA LEU A 63 6.77 -14.53 21.71
C LEU A 63 5.65 -15.13 22.58
N ALA A 64 4.98 -14.31 23.41
CA ALA A 64 3.86 -14.74 24.24
C ALA A 64 2.62 -15.19 23.43
N ILE A 65 2.43 -14.64 22.22
CA ILE A 65 1.28 -14.94 21.34
C ILE A 65 1.66 -15.77 20.11
N LYS A 66 2.94 -16.08 19.93
CA LYS A 66 3.46 -16.74 18.72
C LYS A 66 2.76 -18.09 18.45
N SER A 67 2.50 -18.88 19.48
CA SER A 67 1.79 -20.17 19.36
C SER A 67 0.41 -20.01 18.74
N ASP A 68 -0.28 -18.91 19.04
CA ASP A 68 -1.63 -18.66 18.54
C ASP A 68 -1.61 -18.38 17.03
N LEU A 69 -0.54 -17.76 16.53
CA LEU A 69 -0.34 -17.52 15.11
C LEU A 69 0.09 -18.78 14.34
N GLU A 70 0.71 -19.76 15.00
CA GLU A 70 1.23 -20.96 14.31
C GLU A 70 0.12 -21.82 13.69
N HIS A 71 -1.11 -21.70 14.20
CA HIS A 71 -2.29 -22.38 13.66
C HIS A 71 -2.91 -21.69 12.44
N LEU A 72 -2.46 -20.49 12.08
CA LEU A 72 -3.01 -19.75 10.94
C LEU A 72 -2.50 -20.29 9.61
N GLN A 73 -3.38 -20.26 8.60
CA GLN A 73 -3.04 -20.63 7.23
C GLN A 73 -1.89 -19.75 6.70
N ARG A 74 -0.85 -20.37 6.15
CA ARG A 74 0.35 -19.70 5.63
C ARG A 74 0.36 -19.61 4.10
N GLU A 75 -0.43 -20.44 3.43
CA GLU A 75 -0.56 -20.44 1.98
C GLU A 75 -1.09 -19.08 1.51
N PRO A 76 -0.44 -18.46 0.51
CA PRO A 76 -0.90 -17.21 -0.06
C PRO A 76 -2.22 -17.41 -0.81
N ARG A 77 -3.09 -16.40 -0.72
CA ARG A 77 -4.35 -16.29 -1.46
C ARG A 77 -4.12 -15.56 -2.78
N GLY A 78 -5.20 -15.25 -3.51
CA GLY A 78 -5.13 -14.54 -4.80
C GLY A 78 -4.42 -13.18 -4.73
N ASP A 79 -4.33 -12.57 -3.55
CA ASP A 79 -3.62 -11.31 -3.30
C ASP A 79 -2.18 -11.50 -2.77
N SER A 80 -1.65 -12.72 -2.81
CA SER A 80 -0.34 -13.11 -2.28
C SER A 80 -0.17 -12.94 -0.76
N THR A 81 -1.25 -12.68 -0.01
CA THR A 81 -1.25 -12.65 1.46
C THR A 81 -1.85 -13.93 2.04
N SER A 82 -1.47 -14.28 3.27
CA SER A 82 -2.03 -15.41 4.02
C SER A 82 -2.70 -14.94 5.31
N GLN A 83 -3.46 -15.81 5.97
CA GLN A 83 -4.03 -15.47 7.29
C GLN A 83 -2.92 -15.12 8.28
N TYR A 84 -1.83 -15.91 8.27
CA TYR A 84 -0.65 -15.65 9.07
C TYR A 84 -0.04 -14.28 8.79
N SER A 85 0.18 -13.93 7.51
CA SER A 85 0.85 -12.66 7.18
C SER A 85 0.01 -11.44 7.54
N ARG A 86 -1.32 -11.53 7.36
CA ARG A 86 -2.26 -10.45 7.73
C ARG A 86 -2.33 -10.25 9.24
N GLU A 87 -2.42 -11.33 10.01
CA GLU A 87 -2.47 -11.22 11.48
C GLU A 87 -1.14 -10.73 12.05
N LEU A 88 -0.01 -11.21 11.51
CA LEU A 88 1.31 -10.70 11.87
C LEU A 88 1.43 -9.20 11.59
N GLN A 89 0.92 -8.73 10.45
CA GLN A 89 0.92 -7.30 10.11
C GLN A 89 0.03 -6.49 11.05
N ARG A 90 -1.17 -6.99 11.40
CA ARG A 90 -2.08 -6.36 12.36
C ARG A 90 -1.43 -6.18 13.72
N LEU A 91 -0.80 -7.23 14.24
CA LEU A 91 -0.12 -7.22 15.54
C LEU A 91 1.10 -6.29 15.53
N PHE A 92 1.86 -6.31 14.45
CA PHE A 92 2.98 -5.39 14.27
C PHE A 92 2.50 -3.93 14.30
N PHE A 93 1.45 -3.58 13.54
CA PHE A 93 0.90 -2.22 13.53
C PHE A 93 0.36 -1.80 14.90
N ALA A 94 -0.23 -2.73 15.65
CA ALA A 94 -0.67 -2.50 17.03
C ALA A 94 0.50 -2.22 18.00
N SER A 95 1.69 -2.76 17.75
CA SER A 95 2.89 -2.49 18.55
C SER A 95 3.57 -1.15 18.23
N LEU A 96 3.26 -0.54 17.08
CA LEU A 96 3.83 0.75 16.69
C LEU A 96 3.30 1.88 17.58
N SER A 97 4.07 2.97 17.64
CA SER A 97 3.60 4.24 18.18
C SER A 97 2.34 4.72 17.45
N GLU A 98 1.52 5.54 18.09
CA GLU A 98 0.32 6.11 17.45
C GLU A 98 0.70 6.94 16.20
N GLU A 99 1.81 7.66 16.25
CA GLU A 99 2.33 8.43 15.13
C GLU A 99 2.70 7.54 13.94
N ASP A 100 3.51 6.50 14.16
CA ASP A 100 3.96 5.62 13.08
C ASP A 100 2.83 4.77 12.53
N ARG A 101 1.90 4.32 13.38
CA ARG A 101 0.69 3.62 12.93
C ARG A 101 -0.15 4.51 12.03
N SER A 102 -0.42 5.74 12.46
CA SER A 102 -1.20 6.71 11.68
C SER A 102 -0.52 7.03 10.34
N PHE A 103 0.80 7.19 10.35
CA PHE A 103 1.59 7.41 9.15
C PHE A 103 1.51 6.22 8.18
N MET A 104 1.65 4.98 8.68
CA MET A 104 1.54 3.77 7.86
C MET A 104 0.13 3.60 7.29
N GLU A 105 -0.92 3.84 8.08
CA GLU A 105 -2.31 3.78 7.63
C GLU A 105 -2.64 4.84 6.56
N ALA A 106 -2.14 6.07 6.74
CA ALA A 106 -2.29 7.14 5.76
C ALA A 106 -1.53 6.82 4.45
N SER A 107 -0.44 6.08 4.56
CA SER A 107 0.37 5.61 3.44
C SER A 107 -0.29 4.46 2.67
N GLU A 108 -1.35 3.82 3.16
CA GLU A 108 -2.04 2.78 2.40
C GLU A 108 -2.97 3.36 1.32
N GLY A 109 -2.90 2.81 0.11
CA GLY A 109 -3.89 3.07 -0.95
C GLY A 109 -3.35 2.94 -2.38
N LEU A 110 -2.06 3.17 -2.55
CA LEU A 110 -1.33 3.01 -3.82
C LEU A 110 -0.09 2.15 -3.61
N GLY A 111 0.34 1.46 -4.66
CA GLY A 111 1.61 0.74 -4.67
C GLY A 111 2.81 1.70 -4.56
N ASP A 112 3.95 1.19 -4.08
CA ASP A 112 5.12 2.05 -3.76
C ASP A 112 5.62 2.89 -4.94
N SER A 113 5.79 2.29 -6.12
CA SER A 113 6.19 3.03 -7.33
C SER A 113 5.09 3.98 -7.79
N GLN A 114 3.83 3.56 -7.66
CA GLN A 114 2.64 4.30 -8.08
C GLN A 114 2.49 5.62 -7.29
N LYS A 115 2.91 5.67 -6.03
CA LYS A 115 2.91 6.93 -5.24
C LYS A 115 3.77 8.02 -5.88
N ALA A 116 4.95 7.64 -6.38
CA ALA A 116 5.86 8.58 -7.03
C ALA A 116 5.31 9.02 -8.40
N GLU A 117 4.71 8.09 -9.13
CA GLU A 117 4.02 8.35 -10.41
C GLU A 117 2.86 9.34 -10.24
N VAL A 118 1.97 9.10 -9.27
CA VAL A 118 0.82 9.99 -8.98
C VAL A 118 1.29 11.35 -8.50
N ALA A 119 2.27 11.40 -7.60
CA ALA A 119 2.83 12.68 -7.15
C ALA A 119 3.47 13.48 -8.29
N TRP A 120 4.06 12.80 -9.28
CA TRP A 120 4.57 13.46 -10.48
C TRP A 120 3.44 14.01 -11.36
N LEU A 121 2.34 13.26 -11.55
CA LEU A 121 1.16 13.74 -12.28
C LEU A 121 0.59 15.01 -11.64
N ASP A 122 0.43 15.00 -10.31
CA ASP A 122 -0.05 16.15 -9.54
C ASP A 122 0.88 17.36 -9.68
N TRP A 123 2.20 17.15 -9.54
CA TRP A 123 3.21 18.20 -9.69
C TRP A 123 3.21 18.84 -11.09
N LYS A 124 2.94 18.03 -12.12
CA LYS A 124 2.84 18.49 -13.52
C LYS A 124 1.50 19.13 -13.86
N GLY A 125 0.48 18.95 -13.03
CA GLY A 125 -0.88 19.40 -13.28
C GLY A 125 -1.66 18.53 -14.27
N HIS A 126 -1.22 17.27 -14.48
CA HIS A 126 -1.92 16.32 -15.33
C HIS A 126 -3.20 15.83 -14.63
N ARG A 127 -4.32 15.84 -15.33
CA ARG A 127 -5.60 15.34 -14.80
C ARG A 127 -5.67 13.83 -14.96
N TYR A 128 -6.26 13.16 -13.97
CA TYR A 128 -6.58 11.75 -14.01
C TYR A 128 -7.86 11.46 -13.23
N THR A 129 -8.49 10.34 -13.55
CA THR A 129 -9.63 9.81 -12.81
C THR A 129 -9.13 8.83 -11.75
N GLU A 130 -9.61 8.97 -10.51
CA GLU A 130 -9.33 7.99 -9.46
C GLU A 130 -10.35 6.86 -9.49
N VAL A 131 -9.85 5.63 -9.45
CA VAL A 131 -10.66 4.44 -9.70
C VAL A 131 -10.45 3.44 -8.55
N ASP A 132 -11.54 3.02 -7.91
CA ASP A 132 -11.49 1.98 -6.87
C ASP A 132 -11.50 0.59 -7.51
N VAL A 133 -10.48 -0.23 -7.23
CA VAL A 133 -10.40 -1.59 -7.79
C VAL A 133 -11.54 -2.50 -7.31
N SER A 134 -12.23 -2.16 -6.22
CA SER A 134 -13.40 -2.92 -5.73
C SER A 134 -14.51 -3.06 -6.77
N THR A 135 -14.54 -2.18 -7.78
CA THR A 135 -15.44 -2.28 -8.93
C THR A 135 -15.31 -3.62 -9.67
N TRP A 136 -14.16 -4.29 -9.58
CA TRP A 136 -13.89 -5.58 -10.24
C TRP A 136 -13.59 -6.73 -9.29
N LEU A 137 -13.53 -6.47 -7.98
CA LEU A 137 -13.29 -7.52 -6.99
C LEU A 137 -14.63 -8.05 -6.50
N VAL A 138 -14.92 -9.32 -6.81
CA VAL A 138 -16.07 -10.02 -6.21
C VAL A 138 -15.80 -10.18 -4.72
N ASP A 139 -16.77 -9.85 -3.87
CA ASP A 139 -16.68 -10.15 -2.45
C ASP A 139 -16.61 -11.67 -2.26
N GLU A 140 -15.43 -12.19 -1.93
CA GLU A 140 -15.22 -13.61 -1.57
C GLU A 140 -15.99 -14.04 -0.30
N GLN A 141 -16.83 -13.17 0.29
CA GLN A 141 -17.66 -13.49 1.45
C GLN A 141 -19.02 -14.12 1.10
N THR A 142 -19.40 -14.22 -0.18
CA THR A 142 -20.67 -14.85 -0.60
C THR A 142 -20.61 -16.34 -0.96
N SER A 143 -19.51 -17.03 -0.66
CA SER A 143 -19.41 -18.48 -0.86
C SER A 143 -18.89 -19.20 0.40
N ALA A 144 -19.76 -19.30 1.41
CA ALA A 144 -19.74 -20.42 2.34
C ALA A 144 -21.20 -20.86 2.54
N PRO A 145 -21.60 -22.07 2.11
CA PRO A 145 -22.88 -22.66 2.49
C PRO A 145 -22.90 -23.07 3.97
#